data_AF-A0A2G1VYZ4-F1
#
_entry.id   AF-A0A2G1VYZ4-F1
#
_cell.length_a   1.000
_cell.length_b   1.000
_cell.length_c   1.000
_cell.angle_alpha   90.00
_cell.angle_beta   90.00
_cell.angle_gamma   90.00
#
_symmetry.space_group_name_H-M   'P 1'
#
loop_
_entity.id
_entity.type
_entity.pdbx_description
1 polymer ?
#
loop_
_entity_poly.entity_id
_entity_poly.type
_entity_poly.pdbx_seq_one_letter_code
_entity_poly.pdbx_strand_id
1 'polypeptide(L)'
;MANGAERMNRRHGFTLLETLVMLTMVIAMLGGTLALVSLIRTSSQHATADGLDRQEIRRLANDIRRDVADANQVEVDGSRLILDFSDSNSRIVYDFGSEPAFARTVESTDESVQSSDRYLINKSSQVELRLQPLSEDEADSDRETSLVELTVALPDRPTKPIQILAAPRISP
;
A
#
# COMPACT_ATOMS: atom_id res chain seq x y z
N MET A 1 -3.01 -29.59 -83.39
CA MET A 1 -3.60 -28.55 -82.52
C MET A 1 -4.21 -29.22 -81.30
N ALA A 2 -3.47 -29.30 -80.19
CA ALA A 2 -3.99 -29.73 -78.88
C ALA A 2 -2.94 -29.45 -77.79
N ASN A 3 -2.63 -28.18 -77.53
CA ASN A 3 -1.76 -27.77 -76.41
C ASN A 3 -2.34 -26.52 -75.73
N GLY A 4 -3.64 -26.53 -75.47
CA GLY A 4 -4.37 -25.41 -74.84
C GLY A 4 -4.90 -25.71 -73.44
N ALA A 5 -4.94 -26.97 -73.01
CA ALA A 5 -5.61 -27.37 -71.77
C ALA A 5 -4.69 -27.44 -70.53
N GLU A 6 -3.38 -27.62 -70.69
CA GLU A 6 -2.47 -27.80 -69.54
C GLU A 6 -2.01 -26.49 -68.88
N ARG A 7 -2.27 -25.33 -69.47
CA ARG A 7 -1.80 -24.05 -68.92
C ARG A 7 -2.78 -23.36 -67.96
N MET A 8 -3.95 -23.95 -67.70
CA MET A 8 -5.00 -23.29 -66.91
C MET A 8 -5.09 -23.74 -65.45
N ASN A 9 -4.16 -24.56 -64.95
CA ASN A 9 -4.21 -25.07 -63.58
C ASN A 9 -3.14 -24.48 -62.63
N ARG A 10 -2.46 -23.41 -63.04
CA ARG A 10 -1.37 -22.78 -62.26
C ARG A 10 -1.69 -21.38 -61.72
N ARG A 11 -2.94 -20.95 -61.78
CA ARG A 11 -3.37 -19.65 -61.25
C ARG A 11 -4.63 -19.82 -60.40
N HIS A 12 -4.48 -19.55 -59.11
CA HIS A 12 -5.54 -19.24 -58.13
C HIS A 12 -6.37 -20.39 -57.55
N GLY A 13 -5.72 -21.37 -56.94
CA GLY A 13 -6.36 -22.24 -55.95
C GLY A 13 -5.63 -22.11 -54.62
N PHE A 14 -6.10 -21.23 -53.74
CA PHE A 14 -5.68 -21.25 -52.33
C PHE A 14 -6.07 -22.63 -51.79
N THR A 15 -5.09 -23.46 -51.43
CA THR A 15 -5.39 -24.85 -51.05
C THR A 15 -6.03 -24.87 -49.66
N LEU A 16 -6.92 -25.84 -49.39
CA LEU A 16 -7.65 -25.94 -48.12
C LEU A 16 -6.70 -26.08 -46.90
N LEU A 17 -5.52 -26.67 -47.11
CA LEU A 17 -4.44 -26.70 -46.12
C LEU A 17 -3.88 -25.31 -45.82
N GLU A 18 -3.71 -24.48 -46.84
CA GLU A 18 -3.14 -23.14 -46.73
C GLU A 18 -4.11 -22.17 -46.03
N THR A 19 -5.42 -22.29 -46.30
CA THR A 19 -6.43 -21.56 -45.51
C THR A 19 -6.48 -22.01 -44.06
N LEU A 20 -6.33 -23.32 -43.80
CA LEU A 20 -6.30 -23.85 -42.43
C LEU A 20 -5.07 -23.33 -41.66
N VAL A 21 -3.90 -23.32 -42.30
CA VAL A 21 -2.66 -22.77 -41.70
C VAL A 21 -2.77 -21.26 -41.46
N MET A 22 -3.36 -20.48 -42.37
CA MET A 22 -3.62 -19.06 -42.10
C MET A 22 -4.60 -18.88 -40.94
N LEU A 23 -5.67 -19.67 -40.88
CA LEU A 23 -6.65 -19.57 -39.81
C LEU A 23 -6.04 -19.88 -38.44
N THR A 24 -5.20 -20.92 -38.34
CA THR A 24 -4.50 -21.24 -37.09
C THR A 24 -3.52 -20.15 -36.69
N MET A 25 -2.83 -19.53 -37.65
CA MET A 25 -1.94 -18.39 -37.39
C MET A 25 -2.71 -17.17 -36.88
N VAL A 26 -3.86 -16.85 -37.49
CA VAL A 26 -4.74 -15.75 -37.03
C VAL A 26 -5.30 -16.03 -35.64
N ILE A 27 -5.74 -17.26 -35.37
CA ILE A 27 -6.24 -17.66 -34.03
C ILE A 27 -5.11 -17.56 -33.00
N ALA A 28 -3.90 -18.01 -33.32
CA ALA A 28 -2.75 -17.89 -32.44
C ALA A 28 -2.39 -16.42 -32.15
N MET A 29 -2.44 -15.56 -33.17
CA MET A 29 -2.24 -14.11 -33.00
C MET A 29 -3.33 -13.47 -32.13
N LEU A 30 -4.59 -13.83 -32.32
CA LEU A 30 -5.69 -13.35 -31.49
C LEU A 30 -5.57 -13.85 -30.04
N GLY A 31 -5.22 -15.12 -29.83
CA GLY A 31 -4.96 -15.68 -28.51
C GLY A 31 -3.80 -14.96 -27.81
N GLY A 32 -2.71 -14.70 -28.54
CA GLY A 32 -1.55 -13.97 -28.03
C GLY A 32 -1.90 -12.53 -27.62
N THR A 33 -2.64 -11.80 -28.46
CA THR A 33 -3.03 -10.42 -28.15
C THR A 33 -3.98 -10.34 -26.96
N LEU A 34 -4.93 -11.27 -26.82
CA LEU A 34 -5.81 -11.34 -25.64
C LEU A 34 -5.03 -11.63 -24.36
N ALA A 35 -4.06 -12.55 -24.40
CA ALA A 35 -3.19 -12.86 -23.26
C ALA A 35 -2.37 -11.62 -22.84
N LEU A 36 -1.80 -10.89 -23.81
CA LEU A 36 -1.08 -9.64 -23.57
C LEU A 36 -1.97 -8.56 -22.93
N VAL A 37 -3.19 -8.37 -23.46
CA VAL A 37 -4.15 -7.40 -22.89
C VAL A 37 -4.51 -7.77 -21.45
N SER A 38 -4.74 -9.05 -21.17
CA SER A 38 -5.00 -9.53 -19.82
C SER A 38 -3.85 -9.20 -18.87
N LEU A 39 -2.61 -9.51 -19.28
CA LEU A 39 -1.41 -9.24 -18.50
C LEU A 39 -1.23 -7.74 -18.23
N ILE A 40 -1.45 -6.90 -19.24
CA ILE A 40 -1.37 -5.43 -19.10
C ILE A 40 -2.43 -4.93 -18.12
N ARG A 41 -3.67 -5.43 -18.20
CA ARG A 41 -4.74 -5.05 -17.26
C ARG A 41 -4.39 -5.43 -15.83
N THR A 42 -3.96 -6.66 -15.60
CA THR A 42 -3.54 -7.11 -14.26
C THR A 42 -2.37 -6.29 -13.75
N SER A 43 -1.36 -6.03 -14.58
CA SER A 43 -0.21 -5.20 -14.22
C SER A 43 -0.62 -3.77 -13.86
N SER A 44 -1.51 -3.16 -14.64
CA SER A 44 -2.02 -1.82 -14.36
C SER A 44 -2.80 -1.75 -13.05
N GLN A 45 -3.59 -2.78 -12.74
CA GLN A 45 -4.34 -2.84 -11.47
C GLN A 45 -3.40 -2.91 -10.26
N HIS A 46 -2.34 -3.71 -10.34
CA HIS A 46 -1.32 -3.78 -9.29
C HIS A 46 -0.60 -2.44 -9.13
N ALA A 47 -0.20 -1.80 -10.23
CA ALA A 47 0.46 -0.50 -10.17
C ALA A 47 -0.40 0.60 -9.52
N THR A 48 -1.72 0.59 -9.78
CA THR A 48 -2.65 1.52 -9.14
C THR A 48 -2.80 1.23 -7.64
N ALA A 49 -2.93 -0.05 -7.26
CA ALA A 49 -3.03 -0.46 -5.85
C ALA A 49 -1.76 -0.06 -5.06
N ASP A 50 -0.58 -0.37 -5.60
CA ASP A 50 0.71 0.05 -5.02
C ASP A 50 0.79 1.58 -4.84
N GLY A 51 0.23 2.34 -5.78
CA GLY A 51 0.19 3.80 -5.73
C GLY A 51 -0.67 4.31 -4.57
N LEU A 52 -1.85 3.71 -4.37
CA LEU A 52 -2.76 4.04 -3.28
C LEU A 52 -2.17 3.69 -1.92
N ASP A 53 -1.60 2.48 -1.76
CA ASP A 53 -0.97 2.05 -0.51
C ASP A 53 0.14 3.03 -0.09
N ARG A 54 0.99 3.47 -1.04
CA ARG A 54 2.04 4.47 -0.74
C ARG A 54 1.47 5.82 -0.32
N GLN A 55 0.37 6.25 -0.91
CA GLN A 55 -0.26 7.52 -0.54
C GLN A 55 -0.84 7.44 0.88
N GLU A 56 -1.53 6.35 1.21
CA GLU A 56 -2.09 6.12 2.54
C GLU A 56 -0.99 6.00 3.60
N ILE A 57 0.10 5.28 3.32
CA ILE A 57 1.24 5.17 4.24
C ILE A 57 1.90 6.53 4.47
N ARG A 58 2.02 7.37 3.43
CA ARG A 58 2.56 8.74 3.58
C ARG A 58 1.65 9.61 4.43
N ARG A 59 0.33 9.52 4.23
CA ARG A 59 -0.66 10.26 5.02
C ARG A 59 -0.57 9.84 6.49
N LEU A 60 -0.59 8.53 6.76
CA LEU A 60 -0.40 7.95 8.10
C LEU A 60 0.91 8.44 8.73
N ALA A 61 2.03 8.36 8.01
CA ALA A 61 3.33 8.77 8.52
C ALA A 61 3.36 10.27 8.90
N ASN A 62 2.73 11.12 8.09
CA ASN A 62 2.65 12.54 8.36
C ASN A 62 1.75 12.84 9.56
N ASP A 63 0.61 12.15 9.68
CA ASP A 63 -0.29 12.32 10.82
C ASP A 63 0.37 11.85 12.12
N ILE A 64 1.01 10.68 12.14
CA ILE A 64 1.73 10.18 13.32
C ILE A 64 2.84 11.16 13.72
N ARG A 65 3.65 11.64 12.77
CA ARG A 65 4.72 12.59 13.08
C ARG A 65 4.20 13.89 13.67
N ARG A 66 3.11 14.43 13.11
CA ARG A 66 2.48 15.64 13.63
C ARG A 66 1.93 15.40 15.03
N ASP A 67 1.14 14.35 15.19
CA ASP A 67 0.40 14.10 16.42
C ASP A 67 1.36 13.70 17.57
N VAL A 68 2.41 12.91 17.31
CA VAL A 68 3.46 12.59 18.30
C VAL A 68 4.28 13.83 18.66
N ALA A 69 4.58 14.69 17.68
CA ALA A 69 5.35 15.91 17.94
C ALA A 69 4.62 16.87 18.89
N ASP A 70 3.29 16.88 18.84
CA ASP A 70 2.44 17.77 19.64
C ASP A 70 1.91 17.09 20.93
N ALA A 71 2.10 15.78 21.09
CA ALA A 71 1.63 15.03 22.25
C ALA A 71 2.46 15.32 23.51
N ASN A 72 1.80 15.40 24.66
CA ASN A 72 2.47 15.54 25.95
C ASN A 72 2.96 14.18 26.48
N GLN A 73 2.19 13.12 26.21
CA GLN A 73 2.50 11.76 26.61
C GLN A 73 2.20 10.80 25.46
N VAL A 74 3.08 9.81 25.31
CA VAL A 74 3.03 8.79 24.28
C VAL A 74 3.13 7.42 24.94
N GLU A 75 2.16 6.56 24.67
CA GLU A 75 2.10 5.19 25.18
C GLU A 75 1.84 4.21 24.03
N VAL A 76 2.42 3.02 24.13
CA VAL A 76 2.14 1.91 23.22
C VAL A 76 1.58 0.74 24.01
N ASP A 77 0.35 0.36 23.69
CA ASP A 77 -0.35 -0.79 24.26
C ASP A 77 -0.64 -1.81 23.16
N GLY A 78 0.21 -2.84 23.08
CA GLY A 78 0.11 -3.88 22.05
C GLY A 78 0.22 -3.29 20.63
N SER A 79 -0.88 -3.35 19.88
CA SER A 79 -1.00 -2.80 18.53
C SER A 79 -1.61 -1.40 18.49
N ARG A 80 -1.62 -0.68 19.61
CA ARG A 80 -2.18 0.67 19.71
C ARG A 80 -1.12 1.68 20.10
N LEU A 81 -1.18 2.84 19.46
CA LEU A 81 -0.44 4.04 19.87
C LEU A 81 -1.43 5.02 20.48
N ILE A 82 -1.21 5.37 21.75
CA ILE A 82 -2.06 6.27 22.52
C ILE A 82 -1.27 7.56 22.75
N LEU A 83 -1.88 8.68 22.39
CA LEU A 83 -1.31 10.02 22.51
C LEU A 83 -2.24 10.89 23.34
N ASP A 84 -1.72 11.44 24.44
CA ASP A 84 -2.46 12.32 25.32
C ASP A 84 -2.00 13.77 25.16
N PHE A 85 -2.98 14.68 25.00
CA PHE A 85 -2.77 16.11 24.81
C PHE A 85 -3.43 16.86 25.97
N SER A 86 -2.61 17.40 26.85
CA SER A 86 -3.06 18.13 28.05
C SER A 86 -3.69 19.47 27.71
N ASP A 87 -3.23 20.14 26.65
CA ASP A 87 -3.70 21.48 26.27
C ASP A 87 -5.12 21.46 25.67
N SER A 88 -5.47 20.38 24.97
CA SER A 88 -6.76 20.23 24.29
C SER A 88 -7.71 19.25 24.97
N ASN A 89 -7.32 18.69 26.13
CA ASN A 89 -8.08 17.67 26.86
C ASN A 89 -8.56 16.57 25.89
N SER A 90 -7.63 16.09 25.06
CA SER A 90 -7.96 15.15 23.98
C SER A 90 -6.98 14.00 23.96
N ARG A 91 -7.47 12.83 23.57
CA ARG A 91 -6.71 11.61 23.38
C ARG A 91 -6.81 11.16 21.93
N ILE A 92 -5.69 10.79 21.33
CA ILE A 92 -5.66 10.18 20.00
C ILE A 92 -5.22 8.73 20.16
N VAL A 93 -6.00 7.82 19.61
CA VAL A 93 -5.70 6.39 19.58
C VAL A 93 -5.55 5.95 18.13
N TYR A 94 -4.36 5.46 17.78
CA TYR A 94 -4.16 4.69 16.57
C TYR A 94 -4.33 3.21 16.89
N ASP A 95 -5.22 2.53 16.18
CA ASP A 95 -5.39 1.08 16.26
C ASP A 95 -4.87 0.43 14.97
N PHE A 96 -3.79 -0.35 15.12
CA PHE A 96 -3.18 -1.13 14.04
C PHE A 96 -3.64 -2.60 14.03
N GLY A 97 -4.49 -3.01 14.99
CA GLY A 97 -5.02 -4.37 15.13
C GLY A 97 -6.41 -4.58 14.52
N SER A 98 -7.13 -3.51 14.18
CA SER A 98 -8.42 -3.60 13.51
C SER A 98 -8.27 -3.87 12.01
N GLU A 99 -8.32 -5.13 11.59
CA GLU A 99 -8.39 -5.44 10.16
C GLU A 99 -9.69 -4.88 9.54
N PRO A 100 -9.66 -4.29 8.32
CA PRO A 100 -8.54 -4.22 7.37
C PRO A 100 -7.87 -2.84 7.26
N ALA A 101 -8.09 -1.94 8.22
CA ALA A 101 -7.70 -0.54 8.10
C ALA A 101 -7.15 -0.04 9.43
N PHE A 102 -6.05 0.71 9.38
CA PHE A 102 -5.59 1.41 10.58
C PHE A 102 -6.58 2.50 10.89
N ALA A 103 -7.05 2.53 12.13
CA ALA A 103 -7.99 3.53 12.59
C ALA A 103 -7.24 4.58 13.40
N ARG A 104 -7.56 5.85 13.18
CA ARG A 104 -7.19 6.95 14.07
C ARG A 104 -8.45 7.50 14.68
N THR A 105 -8.54 7.45 16.00
CA THR A 105 -9.70 7.94 16.75
C THR A 105 -9.26 9.10 17.62
N VAL A 106 -9.95 10.22 17.53
CA VAL A 106 -9.78 11.37 18.41
C VAL A 106 -10.93 11.37 19.41
N GLU A 107 -10.60 11.30 20.68
CA GLU A 107 -11.52 11.33 21.81
C GLU A 107 -11.33 12.65 22.55
N SER A 108 -12.39 13.43 22.69
CA SER A 108 -12.43 14.59 23.59
C SER A 108 -13.10 14.19 24.89
N THR A 109 -12.55 14.62 26.02
CA THR A 109 -13.13 14.33 27.35
C THR A 109 -14.38 15.14 27.66
N ASP A 110 -14.62 16.24 26.95
CA ASP A 110 -15.72 17.17 27.27
C ASP A 110 -17.02 16.89 26.49
N GLU A 111 -16.95 16.25 25.31
CA GLU A 111 -18.13 15.88 24.54
C GLU A 111 -17.87 14.60 23.74
N SER A 112 -18.92 13.82 23.47
CA SER A 112 -18.94 12.56 22.71
C SER A 112 -18.51 12.68 21.23
N VAL A 113 -17.73 13.70 20.88
CA VAL A 113 -17.19 13.95 19.54
C VAL A 113 -16.02 12.99 19.33
N GLN A 114 -16.37 11.79 18.92
CA GLN A 114 -15.43 10.82 18.40
C GLN A 114 -15.24 11.08 16.91
N SER A 115 -14.10 11.65 16.53
CA SER A 115 -13.71 11.71 15.11
C SER A 115 -12.89 10.48 14.79
N SER A 116 -13.30 9.71 13.77
CA SER A 116 -12.59 8.52 13.33
C SER A 116 -12.16 8.68 11.87
N ASP A 117 -10.87 8.48 11.63
CA ASP A 117 -10.26 8.43 10.32
C ASP A 117 -9.69 7.03 10.07
N ARG A 118 -9.61 6.63 8.80
CA ARG A 118 -9.17 5.29 8.42
C ARG A 118 -8.17 5.35 7.28
N TYR A 119 -7.08 4.59 7.43
CA TYR A 119 -6.06 4.42 6.41
C TYR A 119 -6.26 3.08 5.70
N LEU A 120 -6.45 3.14 4.38
CA LEU A 120 -6.76 1.96 3.55
C LEU A 120 -5.46 1.33 3.04
N ILE A 121 -4.68 0.76 3.96
CA ILE A 121 -3.45 0.03 3.63
C ILE A 121 -3.81 -1.45 3.45
N ASN A 122 -3.14 -2.13 2.52
CA ASN A 122 -3.36 -3.54 2.23
C ASN A 122 -3.49 -4.41 3.51
N LYS A 123 -4.57 -5.19 3.59
CA LYS A 123 -4.95 -6.00 4.76
C LYS A 123 -3.89 -7.03 5.17
N SER A 124 -3.08 -7.47 4.20
CA SER A 124 -2.03 -8.46 4.42
C SER A 124 -0.70 -7.84 4.84
N SER A 125 -0.67 -6.52 5.09
CA SER A 125 0.53 -5.84 5.56
C SER A 125 0.81 -6.21 7.01
N GLN A 126 2.07 -6.50 7.31
CA GLN A 126 2.50 -6.74 8.68
C GLN A 126 2.90 -5.42 9.31
N VAL A 127 2.45 -5.18 10.54
CA VAL A 127 2.73 -3.96 11.28
C VAL A 127 3.40 -4.31 12.58
N GLU A 128 4.46 -3.57 12.88
CA GLU A 128 5.15 -3.63 14.16
C GLU A 128 5.31 -2.22 14.71
N LEU A 129 4.89 -2.03 15.96
CA LEU A 129 4.95 -0.76 16.68
C LEU A 129 5.85 -0.92 17.90
N ARG A 130 6.79 0.00 18.08
CA ARG A 130 7.75 -0.01 19.19
C ARG A 130 7.99 1.41 19.71
N LEU A 131 8.28 1.51 21.01
CA LEU A 131 8.87 2.70 21.62
C LEU A 131 10.35 2.44 21.85
N GLN A 132 11.20 3.34 21.36
CA GLN A 132 12.64 3.34 21.65
C GLN A 132 12.96 4.54 22.56
N PRO A 133 13.70 4.36 23.67
CA PRO A 133 14.15 5.49 24.47
C PRO A 133 15.16 6.35 23.68
N LEU A 134 15.05 7.68 23.76
CA LEU A 134 15.95 8.61 23.03
C LEU A 134 17.30 8.87 23.71
N SER A 135 17.49 8.54 25.00
CA SER A 135 18.74 8.79 25.72
C SER A 135 18.98 7.77 26.86
N GLU A 136 20.21 7.24 26.96
CA GLU A 136 20.76 6.58 28.18
C GLU A 136 21.59 7.57 29.05
N ASP A 137 21.81 8.81 28.60
CA ASP A 137 22.95 9.64 29.04
C ASP A 137 22.63 10.98 29.72
N GLU A 138 21.36 11.32 30.00
CA GLU A 138 21.03 12.57 30.72
C GLU A 138 20.24 12.30 32.01
N ALA A 139 21.00 12.15 33.10
CA ALA A 139 20.54 11.94 34.46
C ALA A 139 19.81 13.15 35.10
N ASP A 140 19.15 14.01 34.31
CA ASP A 140 18.56 15.25 34.84
C ASP A 140 17.30 15.76 34.11
N SER A 141 16.65 14.94 33.27
CA SER A 141 15.32 15.29 32.73
C SER A 141 14.26 14.30 33.21
N ASP A 142 13.32 14.74 34.03
CA ASP A 142 12.11 14.02 34.47
C ASP A 142 11.15 13.60 33.32
N ARG A 143 11.59 13.70 32.06
CA ARG A 143 10.85 13.29 30.87
C ARG A 143 11.70 12.33 30.04
N GLU A 144 11.47 11.04 30.20
CA GLU A 144 11.93 10.04 29.24
C GLU A 144 11.28 10.31 27.88
N THR A 145 12.01 10.98 27.00
CA THR A 145 11.57 11.15 25.63
C THR A 145 11.70 9.82 24.90
N SER A 146 10.61 9.36 24.28
CA SER A 146 10.56 8.09 23.56
C SER A 146 10.27 8.32 22.08
N LEU A 147 11.04 7.67 21.23
CA LEU A 147 10.87 7.62 19.77
C LEU A 147 9.84 6.54 19.43
N VAL A 148 8.80 6.94 18.71
CA VAL A 148 7.83 6.00 18.12
C VAL A 148 8.41 5.46 16.82
N GLU A 149 8.56 4.14 16.76
CA GLU A 149 8.91 3.40 15.55
C GLU A 149 7.71 2.56 15.11
N LEU A 150 7.19 2.85 13.92
CA LEU A 150 6.18 2.04 13.24
C LEU A 150 6.79 1.46 11.96
N THR A 151 6.81 0.13 11.87
CA THR A 151 7.29 -0.62 10.72
C THR A 151 6.11 -1.25 9.99
N VAL A 152 5.98 -0.99 8.69
CA VAL A 152 4.94 -1.54 7.82
C VAL A 152 5.57 -2.35 6.70
N ALA A 153 5.37 -3.66 6.70
CA ALA A 153 5.83 -4.57 5.64
C ALA A 153 4.65 -4.90 4.69
N LEU A 154 4.76 -4.45 3.44
CA LEU A 154 3.77 -4.72 2.39
C LEU A 154 3.94 -6.15 1.84
N PRO A 155 2.84 -6.85 1.48
CA PRO A 155 2.89 -8.25 1.04
C PRO A 155 3.68 -8.46 -0.26
N ASP A 156 3.69 -7.45 -1.13
CA ASP A 156 4.42 -7.40 -2.39
C ASP A 156 5.91 -7.04 -2.20
N ARG A 157 6.32 -6.52 -1.03
CA ARG A 157 7.71 -6.14 -0.70
C ARG A 157 8.07 -6.43 0.76
N PRO A 158 7.96 -7.67 1.24
CA PRO A 158 8.14 -7.99 2.66
C PRO A 158 9.57 -7.73 3.16
N THR A 159 10.57 -7.77 2.26
CA THR A 159 11.98 -7.56 2.59
C THR A 159 12.41 -6.10 2.57
N LYS A 160 11.52 -5.17 2.23
CA LYS A 160 11.78 -3.72 2.22
C LYS A 160 10.66 -3.00 2.98
N PRO A 161 10.57 -3.20 4.30
CA PRO A 161 9.55 -2.57 5.11
C PRO A 161 9.73 -1.04 5.12
N ILE A 162 8.63 -0.34 5.30
CA ILE A 162 8.62 1.12 5.45
C ILE A 162 8.67 1.41 6.94
N GLN A 163 9.71 2.15 7.35
CA GLN A 163 9.87 2.61 8.74
C GLN A 163 9.39 4.06 8.85
N ILE A 164 8.53 4.29 9.83
CA ILE A 164 8.00 5.60 10.22
C ILE A 164 8.53 5.90 11.61
N LEU A 165 9.33 6.95 11.70
CA LEU A 165 9.90 7.45 12.95
C LEU A 165 9.24 8.78 13.31
N ALA A 166 8.83 8.91 14.57
CA ALA A 166 8.24 10.12 15.12
C ALA A 166 8.72 10.35 16.56
N ALA A 167 9.14 11.57 16.87
CA ALA A 167 9.64 11.96 18.19
C ALA A 167 8.83 13.16 18.73
N PRO A 168 8.59 13.22 20.06
CA PRO A 168 8.00 14.38 20.70
C PRO A 168 8.86 15.63 20.52
N ARG A 169 8.25 16.82 20.51
CA ARG A 169 9.01 18.07 20.58
C ARG A 169 9.60 18.22 21.98
N ILE A 170 10.93 18.38 22.04
CA ILE A 170 11.61 18.81 23.26
C ILE A 170 11.37 20.32 23.35
N SER A 171 10.43 20.74 24.22
CA SER A 171 10.28 22.16 24.54
C SER A 171 11.54 22.64 25.25
N PRO A 172 12.19 23.73 24.78
CA PRO A 172 13.34 24.34 25.45
C PRO A 172 12.96 25.04 26.77
#